data_AF-A0A1F3ZD39-F1
#
_entry.id   AF-A0A1F3ZD39-F1
#
_cell.length_a   1.000
_cell.length_b   1.000
_cell.length_c   1.000
_cell.angle_alpha   90.00
_cell.angle_beta   90.00
_cell.angle_gamma   90.00
#
_symmetry.space_group_name_H-M   'P 1'
#
loop_
_entity.id
_entity.type
_entity.pdbx_description
1 polymer ?
#
loop_
_entity_poly.entity_id
_entity_poly.type
_entity_poly.pdbx_seq_one_letter_code
_entity_poly.pdbx_strand_id
1 'polypeptide(L)'
;MSLVKFRSNLPVAGAALEPGTPLWQIVPTRGESGRPLVDFMMLIPGLRSRPQHAINTILNKLQWILEQYREVVFVDLNLKINVLWVSVNSRPGIILELATSIQRLVPEALLVGQKPE
;
A
#
# COMPACT_ATOMS: atom_id res chain seq x y z
N MET A 1 17.08 7.67 1.05
CA MET A 1 16.40 7.01 -0.09
C MET A 1 14.91 7.12 0.15
N SER A 2 14.27 8.08 -0.52
CA SER A 2 12.82 8.34 -0.40
C SER A 2 12.09 7.46 -1.41
N LEU A 3 11.55 6.33 -0.96
CA LEU A 3 10.67 5.48 -1.77
C LEU A 3 9.35 5.25 -1.04
N VAL A 4 8.71 6.36 -0.66
CA VAL A 4 7.25 6.40 -0.59
C VAL A 4 6.78 7.30 -1.72
N LYS A 5 6.48 6.71 -2.89
CA LYS A 5 5.88 7.44 -4.01
C LYS A 5 4.38 7.58 -3.73
N PHE A 6 4.01 8.47 -2.82
CA PHE A 6 2.61 8.88 -2.68
C PHE A 6 2.18 9.66 -3.94
N ARG A 7 1.46 9.00 -4.84
CA ARG A 7 0.76 9.68 -5.94
C ARG A 7 -0.65 10.06 -5.50
N SER A 8 -0.81 11.26 -4.93
CA SER A 8 -2.13 11.83 -4.65
C SER A 8 -2.60 12.71 -5.82
N ASN A 9 -3.29 12.12 -6.80
CA ASN A 9 -4.15 12.89 -7.70
C ASN A 9 -5.60 12.75 -7.22
N LEU A 10 -6.09 13.75 -6.50
CA LEU A 10 -7.52 13.91 -6.23
C LEU A 10 -8.25 14.08 -7.57
N PRO A 11 -9.23 13.25 -7.92
CA PRO A 11 -9.96 13.42 -9.17
C PRO A 11 -10.87 14.65 -9.05
N VAL A 12 -10.83 15.51 -10.06
CA VAL A 12 -11.90 16.48 -10.31
C VAL A 12 -13.17 15.70 -10.64
N ALA A 13 -14.29 16.07 -10.05
CA ALA A 13 -15.58 15.42 -10.30
C ALA A 13 -15.90 15.43 -11.80
N GLY A 14 -16.15 14.24 -12.38
CA GLY A 14 -16.50 14.08 -13.81
C GLY A 14 -15.42 13.47 -14.72
N ALA A 15 -14.25 13.07 -14.20
CA ALA A 15 -13.24 12.40 -15.02
C ALA A 15 -13.67 10.99 -15.45
N ALA A 16 -13.52 10.69 -16.75
CA ALA A 16 -13.70 9.36 -17.32
C ALA A 16 -12.81 8.32 -16.59
N LEU A 17 -13.27 7.07 -16.52
CA LEU A 17 -12.50 5.95 -15.96
C LEU A 17 -11.37 5.58 -16.92
N GLU A 18 -10.30 6.37 -16.92
CA GLU A 18 -9.10 6.06 -17.69
C GLU A 18 -8.29 4.92 -17.01
N PRO A 19 -7.75 3.97 -17.79
CA PRO A 19 -6.85 2.95 -17.25
C PRO A 19 -5.64 3.60 -16.57
N GLY A 20 -5.36 3.19 -15.34
CA GLY A 20 -4.11 3.54 -14.67
C GLY A 20 -2.91 2.86 -15.35
N THR A 21 -1.70 3.38 -15.11
CA THR A 21 -0.47 2.68 -15.50
C THR A 21 -0.45 1.28 -14.87
N PRO A 22 -0.23 0.21 -15.65
CA PRO A 22 -0.16 -1.14 -15.11
C PRO A 22 0.91 -1.28 -14.04
N LEU A 23 0.61 -2.02 -12.97
CA LEU A 23 1.47 -2.13 -11.79
C LEU A 23 2.85 -2.74 -12.13
N TRP A 24 2.91 -3.69 -13.05
CA TRP A 24 4.16 -4.29 -13.53
C TRP A 24 5.12 -3.28 -14.19
N GLN A 25 4.64 -2.09 -14.60
CA GLN A 25 5.47 -1.03 -15.15
C GLN A 25 6.04 -0.07 -14.09
N ILE A 26 5.47 -0.08 -12.87
CA ILE A 26 5.83 0.87 -11.80
C ILE A 26 6.45 0.19 -10.58
N VAL A 27 6.30 -1.13 -10.45
CA VAL A 27 6.85 -1.95 -9.37
C VAL A 27 8.03 -2.79 -9.88
N PRO A 28 9.17 -2.83 -9.16
CA PRO A 28 10.22 -3.79 -9.47
C PRO A 28 9.69 -5.22 -9.34
N THR A 29 9.89 -6.07 -10.36
CA THR A 29 9.48 -7.48 -10.27
C THR A 29 10.47 -8.33 -9.46
N ARG A 30 11.68 -7.82 -9.25
CA ARG A 30 12.76 -8.47 -8.52
C ARG A 30 13.41 -7.50 -7.55
N GLY A 31 13.73 -7.98 -6.35
CA GLY A 31 14.53 -7.24 -5.37
C GLY A 31 16.01 -7.16 -5.76
N GLU A 32 16.81 -6.45 -4.95
CA GLU A 32 18.26 -6.27 -5.17
C GLU A 32 19.02 -7.60 -5.28
N SER A 33 18.54 -8.65 -4.61
CA SER A 33 19.13 -10.00 -4.67
C SER A 33 18.69 -10.83 -5.88
N GLY A 34 17.94 -10.24 -6.84
CA GLY A 34 17.36 -10.94 -7.99
C GLY A 34 16.19 -11.88 -7.68
N ARG A 35 15.76 -11.96 -6.40
CA ARG A 35 14.63 -12.79 -5.97
C ARG A 35 13.29 -12.12 -6.32
N PRO A 36 12.24 -12.90 -6.62
CA PRO A 36 10.90 -12.35 -6.81
C PRO A 36 10.42 -11.62 -5.56
N LEU A 37 9.75 -10.48 -5.76
CA LEU A 37 9.00 -9.84 -4.69
C LEU A 37 7.64 -10.52 -4.53
N VAL A 38 7.09 -10.39 -3.33
CA VAL A 38 5.72 -10.81 -3.02
C VAL A 38 4.91 -9.55 -2.74
N ASP A 39 3.73 -9.49 -3.32
CA ASP A 39 2.81 -8.37 -3.16
C ASP A 39 1.66 -8.73 -2.22
N PHE A 40 1.21 -7.77 -1.43
CA PHE A 40 -0.08 -7.84 -0.76
C PHE A 40 -0.78 -6.49 -0.82
N MET A 41 -2.10 -6.51 -0.66
CA MET A 41 -2.91 -5.31 -0.62
C MET A 41 -3.70 -5.23 0.68
N MET A 42 -3.93 -4.01 1.15
CA MET A 42 -4.91 -3.72 2.19
C MET A 42 -5.89 -2.66 1.74
N LEU A 43 -7.18 -2.87 2.01
CA LEU A 43 -8.22 -1.86 1.86
C LEU A 43 -8.33 -1.03 3.14
N ILE A 44 -8.40 0.30 3.05
CA ILE A 44 -8.61 1.19 4.20
C ILE A 44 -9.95 1.93 4.03
N PRO A 45 -11.09 1.33 4.39
CA PRO A 45 -12.41 1.85 4.08
C PRO A 45 -12.61 3.30 4.55
N GLY A 46 -13.17 4.12 3.67
CA GLY A 46 -13.50 5.52 3.98
C GLY A 46 -12.32 6.49 4.06
N LEU A 47 -11.08 6.04 3.83
CA LEU A 47 -9.88 6.90 3.95
C LEU A 47 -9.98 8.18 3.13
N ARG A 48 -10.36 8.09 1.85
CA ARG A 48 -10.52 9.25 0.94
C ARG A 48 -11.58 10.26 1.36
N SER A 49 -12.54 9.83 2.18
CA SER A 49 -13.64 10.68 2.64
C SER A 49 -13.28 11.44 3.91
N ARG A 50 -12.10 11.20 4.49
CA ARG A 50 -11.63 11.89 5.69
C ARG A 50 -11.07 13.29 5.35
N PRO A 51 -11.05 14.21 6.31
CA PRO A 51 -10.33 15.46 6.16
C PRO A 51 -8.85 15.25 5.84
N GLN A 52 -8.26 16.16 5.06
CA GLN A 52 -6.86 16.03 4.59
C GLN A 52 -5.84 15.84 5.72
N HIS A 53 -6.01 16.51 6.86
CA HIS A 53 -5.13 16.35 8.02
C HIS A 53 -5.18 14.93 8.61
N ALA A 54 -6.37 14.31 8.61
CA ALA A 54 -6.55 12.95 9.09
C ALA A 54 -5.93 11.94 8.11
N ILE A 55 -6.07 12.18 6.81
CA ILE A 55 -5.36 11.41 5.76
C ILE A 55 -3.85 11.50 6.00
N ASN A 56 -3.29 12.70 6.10
CA ASN A 56 -1.86 12.91 6.32
C ASN A 56 -1.34 12.22 7.60
N THR A 57 -2.14 12.25 8.67
CA THR A 57 -1.80 11.54 9.92
C THR A 57 -1.68 10.03 9.69
N ILE A 58 -2.58 9.44 8.91
CA ILE A 58 -2.54 8.01 8.58
C ILE A 58 -1.36 7.71 7.67
N LEU A 59 -1.07 8.57 6.68
CA LEU A 59 0.10 8.41 5.82
C LEU A 59 1.40 8.38 6.62
N ASN A 60 1.56 9.31 7.57
CA ASN A 60 2.74 9.37 8.42
C ASN A 60 2.89 8.11 9.30
N LYS A 61 1.78 7.59 9.84
CA LYS A 61 1.77 6.34 10.60
C LYS A 61 2.17 5.13 9.75
N LEU A 62 1.61 5.04 8.54
CA LEU A 62 1.93 3.96 7.59
C LEU A 62 3.39 4.05 7.14
N GLN A 63 3.88 5.24 6.81
CA GLN A 63 5.28 5.44 6.47
C GLN A 63 6.19 5.01 7.62
N TRP A 64 5.95 5.53 8.82
CA TRP A 64 6.77 5.24 9.99
C TRP A 64 6.89 3.74 10.25
N ILE A 65 5.77 2.99 10.19
CA ILE A 65 5.81 1.56 10.47
C ILE A 65 6.45 0.76 9.34
N LEU A 66 6.18 1.08 8.08
CA LEU A 66 6.71 0.36 6.92
C LEU A 66 8.22 0.56 6.77
N GLU A 67 8.73 1.74 7.11
CA GLU A 67 10.18 2.02 7.13
C GLU A 67 10.96 1.18 8.16
N GLN A 68 10.28 0.57 9.14
CA GLN A 68 10.94 -0.32 10.11
C GLN A 68 11.25 -1.71 9.53
N TYR A 69 10.65 -2.06 8.38
CA TYR A 69 10.79 -3.38 7.77
C TYR A 69 11.72 -3.33 6.57
N ARG A 70 12.87 -4.01 6.68
CA ARG A 70 13.85 -4.09 5.58
C ARG A 70 13.33 -4.86 4.37
N GLU A 71 12.34 -5.71 4.60
CA GLU A 71 11.70 -6.47 3.55
C GLU A 71 10.85 -5.60 2.63
N VAL A 72 10.36 -4.43 3.09
CA VAL A 72 9.54 -3.54 2.27
C VAL A 72 10.39 -2.89 1.18
N VAL A 73 10.03 -3.17 -0.07
CA VAL A 73 10.73 -2.65 -1.26
C VAL A 73 9.93 -1.54 -1.94
N PHE A 74 8.60 -1.66 -1.93
CA PHE A 74 7.73 -0.70 -2.58
C PHE A 74 6.41 -0.56 -1.82
N VAL A 75 5.88 0.65 -1.79
CA VAL A 75 4.59 1.00 -1.20
C VAL A 75 3.89 1.99 -2.11
N ASP A 76 2.63 1.71 -2.45
CA ASP A 76 1.74 2.65 -3.14
C ASP A 76 0.40 2.72 -2.41
N LEU A 77 -0.09 3.94 -2.17
CA LEU A 77 -1.44 4.14 -1.64
C LEU A 77 -2.29 4.82 -2.70
N ASN A 78 -3.22 4.07 -3.25
CA ASN A 78 -4.23 4.58 -4.15
C ASN A 78 -5.45 5.10 -3.39
N LEU A 79 -5.43 6.39 -3.06
CA LEU A 79 -6.54 7.07 -2.37
C LEU A 79 -7.86 7.06 -3.17
N LYS A 80 -7.84 6.92 -4.50
CA LYS A 80 -9.10 6.90 -5.27
C LYS A 80 -9.98 5.70 -4.90
N ILE A 81 -9.34 4.57 -4.59
CA ILE A 81 -10.00 3.30 -4.22
C ILE A 81 -9.68 2.85 -2.78
N ASN A 82 -8.97 3.66 -2.01
CA ASN A 82 -8.52 3.37 -0.65
C ASN A 82 -7.66 2.10 -0.49
N VAL A 83 -6.82 1.77 -1.48
CA VAL A 83 -5.99 0.56 -1.46
C VAL A 83 -4.53 0.91 -1.20
N LEU A 84 -3.95 0.26 -0.19
CA LEU A 84 -2.52 0.22 0.07
C LEU A 84 -1.94 -1.05 -0.58
N TRP A 85 -1.03 -0.89 -1.53
CA TRP A 85 -0.22 -1.96 -2.09
C TRP A 85 1.16 -1.95 -1.44
N VAL A 86 1.67 -3.12 -1.07
CA VAL A 86 3.03 -3.27 -0.55
C VAL A 86 3.72 -4.44 -1.25
N SER A 87 4.92 -4.21 -1.75
CA SER A 87 5.82 -5.24 -2.30
C SER A 87 6.97 -5.48 -1.34
N VAL A 88 7.25 -6.76 -1.06
CA VAL A 88 8.25 -7.17 -0.08
C VAL A 88 9.19 -8.24 -0.60
N ASN A 89 10.41 -8.27 -0.08
CA ASN A 89 11.28 -9.44 -0.15
C ASN A 89 10.64 -10.60 0.63
N SER A 90 10.53 -11.76 0.00
CA SER A 90 9.86 -12.92 0.60
C SER A 90 10.61 -13.44 1.83
N ARG A 91 9.90 -13.47 2.97
CA ARG A 91 10.29 -14.17 4.21
C ARG A 91 9.05 -14.83 4.80
N PRO A 92 9.14 -16.05 5.38
CA PRO A 92 8.00 -16.67 6.05
C PRO A 92 7.33 -15.74 7.06
N GLY A 93 6.02 -15.58 6.95
CA GLY A 93 5.19 -14.79 7.86
C GLY A 93 5.15 -13.26 7.61
N ILE A 94 5.98 -12.71 6.72
CA ILE A 94 6.15 -11.25 6.59
C ILE A 94 4.84 -10.50 6.26
N ILE A 95 3.98 -11.05 5.41
CA ILE A 95 2.71 -10.40 5.04
C ILE A 95 1.79 -10.27 6.25
N LEU A 96 1.66 -11.33 7.05
CA LEU A 96 0.81 -11.31 8.24
C LEU A 96 1.38 -10.37 9.32
N GLU A 97 2.71 -10.38 9.50
CA GLU A 97 3.42 -9.49 10.42
C GLU A 97 3.20 -8.01 10.06
N LEU A 98 3.35 -7.66 8.78
CA LEU A 98 3.09 -6.31 8.29
C LEU A 98 1.61 -5.93 8.38
N ALA A 99 0.71 -6.80 7.94
CA ALA A 99 -0.73 -6.52 7.94
C ALA A 99 -1.27 -6.30 9.37
N THR A 100 -0.86 -7.14 10.33
CA THR A 100 -1.24 -6.98 11.74
C THR A 100 -0.64 -5.73 12.35
N SER A 101 0.60 -5.39 11.99
CA SER A 101 1.25 -4.15 12.42
C SER A 101 0.53 -2.89 11.90
N ILE A 102 0.11 -2.90 10.63
CA ILE A 102 -0.70 -1.84 10.04
C ILE A 102 -2.05 -1.75 10.75
N GLN A 103 -2.74 -2.87 10.97
CA GLN A 103 -4.03 -2.91 11.66
C GLN A 103 -3.98 -2.36 13.07
N ARG A 104 -2.88 -2.56 13.81
CA ARG A 104 -2.72 -1.96 15.15
C ARG A 104 -2.75 -0.42 15.12
N LEU A 105 -2.27 0.20 14.04
CA LEU A 105 -2.26 1.67 13.88
C LEU A 105 -3.48 2.22 13.13
N VAL A 106 -4.04 1.41 12.23
CA VAL A 106 -5.18 1.72 11.36
C VAL A 106 -6.17 0.55 11.45
N PRO A 107 -6.99 0.48 12.51
CA PRO A 107 -7.84 -0.68 12.81
C PRO A 107 -8.83 -1.06 11.70
N GLU A 108 -9.24 -0.11 10.89
CA GLU A 108 -10.12 -0.29 9.74
C GLU A 108 -9.42 -0.94 8.54
N ALA A 109 -8.10 -1.09 8.54
CA ALA A 109 -7.37 -1.67 7.42
C ALA A 109 -7.63 -3.18 7.29
N LEU A 110 -8.01 -3.62 6.10
CA LEU A 110 -8.40 -5.01 5.81
C LEU A 110 -7.42 -5.62 4.82
N LEU A 111 -6.78 -6.74 5.20
CA LEU A 111 -5.96 -7.52 4.27
C LEU A 111 -6.83 -8.10 3.16
N VAL A 112 -6.44 -7.86 1.90
CA VAL A 112 -7.11 -8.45 0.74
C VAL A 112 -6.59 -9.87 0.57
N GLY A 113 -7.44 -10.85 0.85
CA GLY A 113 -7.18 -12.27 0.64
C GLY A 113 -7.93 -12.81 -0.57
N GLN A 114 -7.46 -13.94 -1.10
CA GLN A 114 -8.26 -14.74 -2.02
C GLN A 114 -9.37 -15.44 -1.24
N LYS A 115 -10.54 -15.56 -1.87
CA LYS A 115 -11.62 -16.38 -1.32
C LYS A 115 -11.11 -17.84 -1.29
N PRO A 116 -11.13 -18.53 -0.14
CA PRO A 116 -10.85 -19.96 -0.13
C PRO A 116 -11.90 -20.68 -1.00
N GLU A 117 -11.43 -21.55 -1.89
CA GLU A 117 -12.28 -22.39 -2.74
C GLU A 117 -13.17 -23.34 -1.93
#